data_AF-A0A2D9TG85-F1
#
_entry.id   AF-A0A2D9TG85-F1
#
_cell.length_a   1.000
_cell.length_b   1.000
_cell.length_c   1.000
_cell.angle_alpha   90.00
_cell.angle_beta   90.00
_cell.angle_gamma   90.00
#
_symmetry.space_group_name_H-M   'P 1'
#
loop_
_entity.id
_entity.type
_entity.pdbx_description
1 polymer ?
#
loop_
_entity_poly.entity_id
_entity_poly.type
_entity_poly.pdbx_seq_one_letter_code
_entity_poly.pdbx_strand_id
1 'polypeptide(L)'
;MLEEGAAPPAPPEPTDRQRHEGHQDQEQPVADGLVEPTEQREPHVGVLRVAELDDLAGDGDRGLLLQAIHGERLGALIAADQRDGEEKRERDAVREGPHARPNRAGRGPIPCETRPVRALCLLVVLAGCSEPASDPVEVAPRAGEAPSDPDPGGPELEPRTAARTRGAPPATGPEAGPSAARSPRVVLLGTGTPIPDPDRSGPALALTHGDTVVLVDAGPGVVRRAIGAGLAPEALRHVFLTHLHSDHTVGLPDLMFTPWVVGRVEPLHVYGPPGTAAMVEHLRAAWVHDQRVRTAGLEGSAPLTVVAHEVRPGEAATVVGPFRIEPFAAAHGSWEHAYGYRIDTDAGIVVVSGDTGPTDAVASACDGCALLIHEAYATARFETLPAAMRRYHGAFHTSAREVGRVATRGRAQQVVLTHHLLWGATPADVVAEVRESFGGPVAFGEDLAVYPVGPAASPQAQGERGSQPSTR
;
A
#
# COMPACT_ATOMS: atom_id res chain seq x y z
N MET A 1 1.08 32.80 69.37
CA MET A 1 0.41 34.04 68.94
C MET A 1 1.47 34.94 68.36
N LEU A 2 1.32 35.27 67.06
CA LEU A 2 1.80 36.47 66.36
C LEU A 2 3.34 36.69 66.29
N GLU A 3 3.94 37.04 65.15
CA GLU A 3 3.38 37.55 63.88
C GLU A 3 4.24 37.18 62.65
N GLU A 4 3.67 37.33 61.45
CA GLU A 4 4.30 37.14 60.12
C GLU A 4 5.16 38.38 59.76
N GLY A 5 6.00 38.47 58.72
CA GLY A 5 6.43 37.56 57.64
C GLY A 5 7.13 38.38 56.53
N ALA A 6 7.97 37.79 55.67
CA ALA A 6 8.47 38.39 54.42
C ALA A 6 9.18 37.36 53.52
N ALA A 7 9.01 37.45 52.20
CA ALA A 7 9.65 36.57 51.21
C ALA A 7 10.86 37.25 50.51
N PRO A 8 11.93 36.51 50.16
CA PRO A 8 13.06 37.03 49.38
C PRO A 8 12.89 36.84 47.84
N PRO A 9 13.59 37.64 47.00
CA PRO A 9 13.40 37.71 45.55
C PRO A 9 14.30 36.76 44.71
N ALA A 10 14.06 36.76 43.39
CA ALA A 10 14.70 35.91 42.37
C ALA A 10 16.19 36.26 42.05
N PRO A 11 16.98 35.33 41.49
CA PRO A 11 18.41 35.51 41.21
C PRO A 11 18.72 36.21 39.86
N PRO A 12 19.91 36.84 39.71
CA PRO A 12 20.31 37.60 38.51
C PRO A 12 21.11 36.80 37.47
N GLU A 13 21.19 37.36 36.25
CA GLU A 13 22.00 36.85 35.12
C GLU A 13 23.52 37.09 35.29
N PRO A 14 24.39 36.24 34.67
CA PRO A 14 25.85 36.43 34.71
C PRO A 14 26.40 37.29 33.55
N THR A 15 27.29 38.22 33.88
CA THR A 15 28.04 39.07 32.93
C THR A 15 29.40 38.50 32.54
N ASP A 16 29.81 38.75 31.29
CA ASP A 16 31.11 38.37 30.69
C ASP A 16 32.33 39.17 31.23
N ARG A 17 33.49 38.50 31.33
CA ARG A 17 34.86 39.08 31.19
C ARG A 17 35.98 38.01 31.17
N GLN A 18 36.65 37.86 30.03
CA GLN A 18 38.11 38.06 29.77
C GLN A 18 39.15 37.59 30.85
N ARG A 19 40.33 37.00 30.54
CA ARG A 19 41.18 36.99 29.32
C ARG A 19 42.41 36.03 29.46
N HIS A 20 43.15 35.88 28.34
CA HIS A 20 44.57 35.42 28.14
C HIS A 20 44.80 33.90 27.92
N GLU A 21 45.60 33.38 26.96
CA GLU A 21 46.61 33.88 25.98
C GLU A 21 46.50 33.15 24.59
N GLY A 22 47.19 33.50 23.48
CA GLY A 22 48.01 34.70 23.22
C GLY A 22 49.09 34.70 22.09
N HIS A 23 49.10 33.85 21.04
CA HIS A 23 50.11 33.92 19.94
C HIS A 23 49.61 33.48 18.54
N GLN A 24 49.65 34.39 17.54
CA GLN A 24 49.85 34.10 16.11
C GLN A 24 50.46 35.34 15.42
N ASP A 25 51.45 35.12 14.55
CA ASP A 25 52.15 36.17 13.79
C ASP A 25 51.38 36.61 12.52
N GLN A 26 51.73 37.79 12.02
CA GLN A 26 51.16 38.39 10.80
C GLN A 26 52.06 38.14 9.59
N GLU A 27 51.46 37.91 8.41
CA GLU A 27 51.99 38.40 7.13
C GLU A 27 50.84 38.69 6.13
N GLN A 28 51.06 39.62 5.21
CA GLN A 28 50.04 40.20 4.32
C GLN A 28 50.03 39.59 2.90
N PRO A 29 48.97 39.79 2.10
CA PRO A 29 48.65 38.91 0.98
C PRO A 29 49.23 39.33 -0.39
N VAL A 30 49.35 38.35 -1.29
CA VAL A 30 49.38 38.55 -2.76
C VAL A 30 48.35 37.60 -3.38
N ALA A 31 47.65 38.07 -4.41
CA ALA A 31 46.45 37.43 -4.94
C ALA A 31 46.73 36.30 -5.95
N ASP A 32 45.82 35.33 -6.03
CA ASP A 32 45.44 34.71 -7.31
C ASP A 32 44.08 33.97 -7.23
N GLY A 33 43.33 33.99 -8.34
CA GLY A 33 42.27 33.01 -8.70
C GLY A 33 41.05 32.83 -7.78
N LEU A 34 39.97 33.62 -7.99
CA LEU A 34 38.62 33.25 -7.54
C LEU A 34 38.02 32.17 -8.46
N VAL A 35 37.51 31.08 -7.87
CA VAL A 35 36.55 30.17 -8.51
C VAL A 35 35.35 30.02 -7.56
N GLU A 36 34.20 30.53 -7.98
CA GLU A 36 32.93 30.44 -7.26
C GLU A 36 32.45 28.97 -7.16
N PRO A 37 31.83 28.56 -6.04
CA PRO A 37 31.23 27.23 -5.92
C PRO A 37 29.92 27.17 -6.71
N THR A 38 29.81 26.21 -7.63
CA THR A 38 28.56 25.99 -8.39
C THR A 38 27.45 25.38 -7.53
N GLU A 39 26.26 26.01 -7.57
CA GLU A 39 25.03 25.44 -6.98
C GLU A 39 24.77 24.03 -7.55
N GLN A 40 24.60 23.04 -6.68
CA GLN A 40 24.00 21.76 -7.06
C GLN A 40 22.47 21.91 -7.03
N ARG A 41 21.84 21.91 -8.21
CA ARG A 41 20.37 21.82 -8.33
C ARG A 41 19.96 20.37 -8.53
N GLU A 42 18.96 19.93 -7.77
CA GLU A 42 18.34 18.62 -7.96
C GLU A 42 17.50 18.59 -9.26
N PRO A 43 17.40 17.44 -9.95
CA PRO A 43 16.62 17.33 -11.18
C PRO A 43 15.12 17.19 -10.87
N HIS A 44 14.32 18.17 -11.30
CA HIS A 44 12.86 18.04 -11.31
C HIS A 44 12.41 17.12 -12.45
N VAL A 45 11.54 16.14 -12.13
CA VAL A 45 10.87 15.29 -13.13
C VAL A 45 9.54 15.95 -13.51
N GLY A 46 9.43 16.43 -14.75
CA GLY A 46 8.19 16.96 -15.32
C GLY A 46 7.55 15.99 -16.32
N VAL A 47 6.23 15.91 -16.34
CA VAL A 47 5.47 15.15 -17.34
C VAL A 47 5.02 16.09 -18.46
N LEU A 48 5.62 15.96 -19.64
CA LEU A 48 5.21 16.68 -20.85
C LEU A 48 3.94 16.06 -21.45
N ARG A 49 3.04 16.90 -21.98
CA ARG A 49 1.88 16.42 -22.77
C ARG A 49 2.25 16.38 -24.24
N VAL A 50 1.71 15.39 -24.96
CA VAL A 50 2.07 15.08 -26.38
C VAL A 50 1.91 16.28 -27.33
N ALA A 51 1.04 17.25 -26.99
CA ALA A 51 0.81 18.45 -27.81
C ALA A 51 1.97 19.47 -27.85
N GLU A 52 2.98 19.34 -26.97
CA GLU A 52 4.11 20.30 -26.86
C GLU A 52 5.35 19.86 -27.68
N LEU A 53 5.21 18.82 -28.51
CA LEU A 53 6.30 18.22 -29.31
C LEU A 53 6.40 18.75 -30.75
N ASP A 54 5.40 19.49 -31.24
CA ASP A 54 5.32 19.88 -32.65
C ASP A 54 6.24 21.05 -33.05
N ASP A 55 6.69 21.86 -32.09
CA ASP A 55 7.49 23.07 -32.33
C ASP A 55 9.02 22.86 -32.20
N LEU A 56 9.49 21.65 -31.89
CA LEU A 56 10.88 21.41 -31.43
C LEU A 56 11.73 20.43 -32.28
N ALA A 57 11.24 19.89 -33.39
CA ALA A 57 12.03 18.96 -34.23
C ALA A 57 11.79 19.13 -35.74
N GLY A 58 12.89 19.21 -36.50
CA GLY A 58 12.84 19.07 -37.96
C GLY A 58 12.51 17.63 -38.39
N ASP A 59 11.96 17.46 -39.60
CA ASP A 59 11.32 16.22 -40.05
C ASP A 59 12.18 14.94 -39.99
N GLY A 60 13.50 15.03 -39.90
CA GLY A 60 14.38 13.88 -39.71
C GLY A 60 14.27 13.22 -38.33
N ASP A 61 14.18 14.02 -37.26
CA ASP A 61 14.21 13.51 -35.87
C ASP A 61 12.82 13.10 -35.36
N ARG A 62 11.75 13.65 -35.95
CA ARG A 62 10.35 13.24 -35.68
C ARG A 62 10.14 11.73 -35.84
N GLY A 63 10.73 11.13 -36.89
CA GLY A 63 10.56 9.71 -37.19
C GLY A 63 11.18 8.77 -36.15
N LEU A 64 12.34 9.13 -35.60
CA LEU A 64 13.03 8.34 -34.57
C LEU A 64 12.35 8.47 -33.20
N LEU A 65 11.89 9.67 -32.84
CA LEU A 65 11.27 9.91 -31.54
C LEU A 65 9.89 9.23 -31.43
N LEU A 66 9.08 9.26 -32.49
CA LEU A 66 7.78 8.57 -32.52
C LEU A 66 7.93 7.04 -32.52
N GLN A 67 8.94 6.48 -33.20
CA GLN A 67 9.22 5.04 -33.16
C GLN A 67 9.67 4.56 -31.77
N ALA A 68 10.40 5.37 -31.01
CA ALA A 68 10.77 5.05 -29.63
C ALA A 68 9.55 5.01 -28.68
N ILE A 69 8.54 5.85 -28.93
CA ILE A 69 7.34 5.94 -28.08
C ILE A 69 6.29 4.88 -28.42
N HIS A 70 6.15 4.48 -29.69
CA HIS A 70 5.09 3.56 -30.15
C HIS A 70 5.47 2.06 -30.17
N GLY A 71 6.67 1.68 -29.75
CA GLY A 71 7.00 0.29 -29.37
C GLY A 71 7.08 -0.75 -30.50
N GLU A 72 6.82 -0.39 -31.76
CA GLU A 72 6.99 -1.30 -32.89
C GLU A 72 8.43 -1.30 -33.42
N ARG A 73 9.06 -2.50 -33.42
CA ARG A 73 10.40 -2.85 -33.95
C ARG A 73 11.63 -2.82 -33.03
N LEU A 74 11.48 -2.75 -31.70
CA LEU A 74 12.63 -3.00 -30.80
C LEU A 74 13.29 -4.39 -31.07
N GLY A 75 12.48 -5.41 -31.39
CA GLY A 75 12.98 -6.74 -31.78
C GLY A 75 13.76 -6.79 -33.10
N ALA A 76 13.59 -5.83 -34.01
CA ALA A 76 14.31 -5.80 -35.28
C ALA A 76 15.75 -5.27 -35.13
N LEU A 77 15.96 -4.29 -34.24
CA LEU A 77 17.31 -3.81 -33.90
C LEU A 77 18.14 -4.89 -33.17
N ILE A 78 17.54 -5.60 -32.21
CA ILE A 78 18.21 -6.70 -31.50
C ILE A 78 18.60 -7.82 -32.49
N ALA A 79 17.75 -8.13 -33.46
CA ALA A 79 18.03 -9.13 -34.49
C ALA A 79 18.98 -8.64 -35.61
N ALA A 80 19.37 -7.36 -35.63
CA ALA A 80 20.44 -6.85 -36.51
C ALA A 80 21.80 -6.95 -35.80
N ASP A 81 21.88 -6.45 -34.56
CA ASP A 81 23.09 -6.48 -33.72
C ASP A 81 23.63 -7.91 -33.50
N GLN A 82 22.75 -8.90 -33.33
CA GLN A 82 23.17 -10.30 -33.23
C GLN A 82 23.75 -10.87 -34.54
N ARG A 83 23.30 -10.43 -35.71
CA ARG A 83 23.81 -10.91 -37.01
C ARG A 83 25.18 -10.31 -37.35
N ASP A 84 25.37 -9.02 -37.08
CA ASP A 84 26.69 -8.38 -37.20
C ASP A 84 27.71 -9.01 -36.21
N GLY A 85 27.22 -9.46 -35.04
CA GLY A 85 27.99 -10.21 -34.06
C GLY A 85 28.41 -11.62 -34.49
N GLU A 86 27.68 -12.29 -35.37
CA GLU A 86 28.04 -13.60 -35.94
C GLU A 86 28.99 -13.45 -37.15
N GLU A 87 28.69 -12.55 -38.11
CA GLU A 87 29.57 -12.30 -39.26
C GLU A 87 30.99 -11.89 -38.84
N LYS A 88 31.12 -11.13 -37.74
CA LYS A 88 32.43 -10.73 -37.22
C LYS A 88 33.23 -11.91 -36.66
N ARG A 89 32.57 -12.86 -35.97
CA ARG A 89 33.21 -14.08 -35.44
C ARG A 89 33.67 -15.01 -36.56
N GLU A 90 32.90 -15.11 -37.64
CA GLU A 90 33.26 -15.93 -38.79
C GLU A 90 34.44 -15.33 -39.57
N ARG A 91 34.53 -14.00 -39.68
CA ARG A 91 35.69 -13.29 -40.26
C ARG A 91 36.97 -13.45 -39.43
N ASP A 92 36.86 -13.39 -38.09
CA ASP A 92 38.01 -13.56 -37.20
C ASP A 92 38.52 -15.02 -37.17
N ALA A 93 37.62 -16.01 -37.28
CA ALA A 93 37.98 -17.43 -37.36
C ALA A 93 38.73 -17.84 -38.65
N VAL A 94 38.65 -17.03 -39.72
CA VAL A 94 39.37 -17.26 -40.99
C VAL A 94 40.79 -16.68 -40.96
N ARG A 95 41.16 -15.92 -39.93
CA ARG A 95 42.46 -15.22 -39.85
C ARG A 95 43.57 -16.00 -39.13
N GLU A 96 43.26 -17.10 -38.45
CA GLU A 96 44.27 -18.01 -37.87
C GLU A 96 44.36 -19.33 -38.64
N GLY A 97 45.53 -19.57 -39.24
CA GLY A 97 45.80 -20.73 -40.10
C GLY A 97 46.00 -22.06 -39.34
N PRO A 98 45.92 -23.21 -40.04
CA PRO A 98 45.58 -24.47 -39.38
C PRO A 98 46.78 -25.32 -38.96
N HIS A 99 47.07 -25.40 -37.65
CA HIS A 99 47.92 -26.46 -37.10
C HIS A 99 47.37 -27.07 -35.80
N ALA A 100 47.36 -28.42 -35.78
CA ALA A 100 46.99 -29.35 -34.71
C ALA A 100 45.52 -29.87 -34.67
N ARG A 101 45.34 -31.11 -35.12
CA ARG A 101 44.32 -32.04 -34.59
C ARG A 101 44.94 -32.83 -33.40
N PRO A 102 44.18 -33.69 -32.71
CA PRO A 102 43.28 -33.31 -31.62
C PRO A 102 43.73 -33.98 -30.30
N ASN A 103 43.19 -33.59 -29.15
CA ASN A 103 43.20 -34.51 -28.02
C ASN A 103 41.97 -34.44 -27.12
N ARG A 104 41.55 -35.60 -26.63
CA ARG A 104 40.41 -35.78 -25.74
C ARG A 104 40.79 -35.41 -24.30
N ALA A 105 39.98 -34.59 -23.62
CA ALA A 105 39.56 -34.81 -22.23
C ALA A 105 38.68 -33.64 -21.73
N GLY A 106 37.78 -33.92 -20.77
CA GLY A 106 37.23 -32.92 -19.85
C GLY A 106 36.08 -32.06 -20.36
N ARG A 107 34.83 -32.46 -20.06
CA ARG A 107 33.75 -31.49 -19.87
C ARG A 107 33.91 -30.87 -18.49
N GLY A 108 34.50 -29.68 -18.42
CA GLY A 108 34.38 -28.77 -17.26
C GLY A 108 33.23 -27.78 -17.46
N PRO A 109 32.69 -27.16 -16.40
CA PRO A 109 31.67 -26.13 -16.53
C PRO A 109 32.26 -24.85 -17.15
N ILE A 110 31.50 -24.22 -18.04
CA ILE A 110 31.86 -22.93 -18.65
C ILE A 110 31.59 -21.82 -17.62
N PRO A 111 32.55 -20.94 -17.31
CA PRO A 111 32.30 -19.80 -16.44
C PRO A 111 31.48 -18.72 -17.17
N CYS A 112 30.39 -18.26 -16.55
CA CYS A 112 29.69 -17.06 -17.00
C CYS A 112 30.46 -15.81 -16.57
N GLU A 113 31.32 -15.27 -17.46
CA GLU A 113 31.78 -13.89 -17.34
C GLU A 113 30.65 -12.92 -17.71
N THR A 114 29.98 -12.35 -16.71
CA THR A 114 29.07 -11.23 -16.92
C THR A 114 29.86 -9.95 -17.21
N ARG A 115 29.95 -9.55 -18.49
CA ARG A 115 30.40 -8.19 -18.85
C ARG A 115 29.24 -7.21 -18.71
N PRO A 116 29.46 -5.99 -18.18
CA PRO A 116 28.39 -5.02 -17.99
C PRO A 116 27.93 -4.47 -19.34
N VAL A 117 26.63 -4.63 -19.63
CA VAL A 117 25.97 -3.88 -20.71
C VAL A 117 25.87 -2.43 -20.27
N ARG A 118 26.54 -1.53 -20.97
CA ARG A 118 26.38 -0.08 -20.74
C ARG A 118 25.01 0.35 -21.25
N ALA A 119 24.06 0.54 -20.33
CA ALA A 119 22.81 1.21 -20.64
C ALA A 119 23.09 2.66 -21.08
N LEU A 120 22.68 3.01 -22.29
CA LEU A 120 22.84 4.36 -22.84
C LEU A 120 21.74 5.27 -22.25
N CYS A 121 22.02 5.91 -21.12
CA CYS A 121 21.13 6.94 -20.57
C CYS A 121 21.21 8.20 -21.42
N LEU A 122 20.17 8.48 -22.20
CA LEU A 122 20.04 9.74 -22.94
C LEU A 122 19.56 10.84 -22.00
N LEU A 123 20.49 11.66 -21.51
CA LEU A 123 20.19 12.83 -20.68
C LEU A 123 20.06 14.07 -21.59
N VAL A 124 18.84 14.55 -21.82
CA VAL A 124 18.61 15.81 -22.54
C VAL A 124 18.53 16.96 -21.53
N VAL A 125 19.55 17.82 -21.54
CA VAL A 125 19.57 19.06 -20.74
C VAL A 125 19.31 20.23 -21.69
N LEU A 126 18.20 20.94 -21.49
CA LEU A 126 17.92 22.18 -22.21
C LEU A 126 18.20 23.39 -21.30
N ALA A 127 19.14 24.23 -21.73
CA ALA A 127 19.33 25.55 -21.15
C ALA A 127 18.32 26.51 -21.79
N GLY A 128 17.46 27.12 -20.97
CA GLY A 128 16.45 28.07 -21.43
C GLY A 128 16.99 29.50 -21.57
N CYS A 129 16.57 30.19 -22.63
CA CYS A 129 16.56 31.65 -22.73
C CYS A 129 15.14 32.12 -23.04
N SER A 130 14.70 33.19 -22.39
CA SER A 130 13.33 33.71 -22.40
C SER A 130 13.06 34.65 -23.58
N GLU A 131 11.78 34.78 -24.00
CA GLU A 131 11.00 36.05 -24.12
C GLU A 131 9.64 35.84 -24.88
N PRO A 132 8.66 36.77 -24.84
CA PRO A 132 7.25 36.38 -24.64
C PRO A 132 6.27 36.48 -25.84
N ALA A 133 5.21 35.65 -25.72
CA ALA A 133 3.79 35.84 -26.09
C ALA A 133 3.34 36.39 -27.47
N SER A 134 2.36 35.70 -28.08
CA SER A 134 1.34 36.30 -28.95
C SER A 134 0.05 35.46 -28.94
N ASP A 135 -1.09 36.09 -29.25
CA ASP A 135 -2.45 35.55 -29.05
C ASP A 135 -2.87 34.38 -29.99
N PRO A 136 -3.85 33.55 -29.59
CA PRO A 136 -4.31 32.40 -30.39
C PRO A 136 -5.12 32.82 -31.63
N VAL A 137 -4.82 32.20 -32.78
CA VAL A 137 -5.60 32.33 -34.01
C VAL A 137 -6.73 31.30 -34.05
N GLU A 138 -7.96 31.79 -34.19
CA GLU A 138 -9.16 30.97 -34.38
C GLU A 138 -9.20 30.37 -35.80
N VAL A 139 -9.37 29.05 -35.92
CA VAL A 139 -9.48 28.34 -37.22
C VAL A 139 -10.80 27.59 -37.30
N ALA A 140 -11.67 28.03 -38.22
CA ALA A 140 -12.99 27.45 -38.44
C ALA A 140 -12.95 26.03 -39.05
N PRO A 141 -13.94 25.17 -38.77
CA PRO A 141 -13.99 23.81 -39.32
C PRO A 141 -14.27 23.81 -40.82
N ARG A 142 -13.51 23.03 -41.59
CA ARG A 142 -13.85 22.69 -42.98
C ARG A 142 -14.89 21.57 -43.02
N ALA A 143 -15.87 21.72 -43.89
CA ALA A 143 -16.95 20.75 -44.07
C ALA A 143 -16.59 19.66 -45.10
N GLY A 144 -17.10 18.46 -44.85
CA GLY A 144 -17.43 17.48 -45.89
C GLY A 144 -16.37 16.45 -46.24
N GLU A 145 -16.57 15.22 -45.78
CA GLU A 145 -16.78 14.07 -46.67
C GLU A 145 -17.56 12.99 -45.91
N ALA A 146 -18.53 12.35 -46.57
CA ALA A 146 -19.42 11.35 -45.96
C ALA A 146 -18.94 9.93 -46.30
N PRO A 147 -18.94 8.97 -45.35
CA PRO A 147 -18.64 7.58 -45.66
C PRO A 147 -19.81 6.93 -46.42
N SER A 148 -19.47 6.17 -47.47
CA SER A 148 -20.39 5.42 -48.32
C SER A 148 -20.93 4.14 -47.66
N ASP A 149 -22.14 3.75 -48.03
CA ASP A 149 -22.84 2.54 -47.55
C ASP A 149 -22.06 1.22 -47.76
N PRO A 150 -22.28 0.20 -46.91
CA PRO A 150 -21.68 -1.13 -47.04
C PRO A 150 -22.44 -2.08 -47.99
N ASP A 151 -21.69 -3.02 -48.56
CA ASP A 151 -22.12 -4.07 -49.50
C ASP A 151 -23.02 -5.15 -48.83
N PRO A 152 -24.18 -5.53 -49.42
CA PRO A 152 -25.09 -6.52 -48.85
C PRO A 152 -24.75 -7.97 -49.29
N GLY A 153 -23.95 -8.69 -48.49
CA GLY A 153 -23.56 -10.06 -48.85
C GLY A 153 -23.04 -10.94 -47.70
N GLY A 154 -23.93 -11.42 -46.82
CA GLY A 154 -23.60 -12.43 -45.80
C GLY A 154 -24.85 -13.16 -45.29
N PRO A 155 -24.79 -14.47 -44.99
CA PRO A 155 -25.98 -15.25 -44.65
C PRO A 155 -26.53 -14.89 -43.26
N GLU A 156 -27.85 -14.73 -43.23
CA GLU A 156 -28.66 -14.38 -42.06
C GLU A 156 -28.60 -15.50 -41.00
N LEU A 157 -27.96 -15.22 -39.86
CA LEU A 157 -27.94 -16.10 -38.69
C LEU A 157 -29.11 -15.77 -37.78
N GLU A 158 -30.18 -16.55 -37.92
CA GLU A 158 -31.38 -16.57 -37.08
C GLU A 158 -31.08 -16.32 -35.58
N PRO A 159 -31.78 -15.37 -34.92
CA PRO A 159 -31.59 -15.11 -33.51
C PRO A 159 -32.08 -16.30 -32.69
N ARG A 160 -31.14 -17.09 -32.15
CA ARG A 160 -31.46 -18.17 -31.22
C ARG A 160 -32.18 -17.60 -30.00
N THR A 161 -33.50 -17.81 -29.95
CA THR A 161 -34.34 -17.52 -28.80
C THR A 161 -33.74 -18.13 -27.54
N ALA A 162 -33.30 -17.29 -26.61
CA ALA A 162 -32.83 -17.75 -25.31
C ALA A 162 -33.97 -18.51 -24.62
N ALA A 163 -33.78 -19.81 -24.43
CA ALA A 163 -34.76 -20.66 -23.78
C ALA A 163 -34.97 -20.15 -22.34
N ARG A 164 -36.14 -19.58 -22.07
CA ARG A 164 -36.58 -19.25 -20.71
C ARG A 164 -36.69 -20.54 -19.89
N THR A 165 -35.60 -20.92 -19.22
CA THR A 165 -35.65 -21.85 -18.10
C THR A 165 -36.55 -21.21 -17.05
N ARG A 166 -37.69 -21.86 -16.76
CA ARG A 166 -38.54 -21.44 -15.65
C ARG A 166 -37.77 -21.80 -14.38
N GLY A 167 -37.10 -20.82 -13.78
CA GLY A 167 -36.49 -20.97 -12.48
C GLY A 167 -37.56 -21.44 -11.48
N ALA A 168 -37.22 -22.47 -10.70
CA ALA A 168 -38.01 -22.80 -9.52
C ALA A 168 -38.02 -21.58 -8.58
N PRO A 169 -39.12 -21.32 -7.85
CA PRO A 169 -39.12 -20.26 -6.85
C PRO A 169 -38.00 -20.53 -5.83
N PRO A 170 -37.24 -19.51 -5.39
CA PRO A 170 -36.23 -19.70 -4.37
C PRO A 170 -36.91 -20.25 -3.12
N ALA A 171 -36.30 -21.27 -2.51
CA ALA A 171 -36.74 -21.74 -1.21
C ALA A 171 -36.58 -20.58 -0.22
N THR A 172 -37.71 -20.12 0.35
CA THR A 172 -37.74 -19.09 1.37
C THR A 172 -37.08 -19.61 2.64
N GLY A 173 -35.76 -19.42 2.74
CA GLY A 173 -35.08 -19.39 4.03
C GLY A 173 -35.71 -18.31 4.91
N PRO A 174 -35.66 -18.44 6.24
CA PRO A 174 -36.28 -17.48 7.13
C PRO A 174 -35.65 -16.09 6.93
N GLU A 175 -36.48 -15.09 6.61
CA GLU A 175 -36.05 -13.70 6.58
C GLU A 175 -35.51 -13.31 7.96
N ALA A 176 -34.19 -13.13 8.06
CA ALA A 176 -33.59 -12.49 9.21
C ALA A 176 -33.91 -11.00 9.12
N GLY A 177 -34.90 -10.54 9.89
CA GLY A 177 -35.19 -9.12 10.06
C GLY A 177 -33.96 -8.33 10.56
N PRO A 178 -33.93 -7.01 10.36
CA PRO A 178 -32.75 -6.17 10.60
C PRO A 178 -32.27 -6.30 12.05
N SER A 179 -31.11 -6.91 12.24
CA SER A 179 -30.62 -7.27 13.56
C SER A 179 -29.74 -6.17 14.14
N ALA A 180 -30.39 -5.16 14.72
CA ALA A 180 -29.78 -4.23 15.66
C ALA A 180 -29.25 -4.92 16.96
N ALA A 181 -29.30 -6.26 17.05
CA ALA A 181 -28.96 -7.07 18.20
C ALA A 181 -27.65 -7.87 18.05
N ARG A 182 -26.84 -7.60 17.02
CA ARG A 182 -25.48 -8.17 16.87
C ARG A 182 -24.42 -7.21 17.39
N SER A 183 -23.82 -7.57 18.52
CA SER A 183 -22.70 -6.86 19.15
C SER A 183 -21.53 -6.63 18.19
N PRO A 184 -20.78 -5.52 18.34
CA PRO A 184 -19.61 -5.23 17.53
C PRO A 184 -18.53 -6.32 17.67
N ARG A 185 -17.88 -6.64 16.55
CA ARG A 185 -16.77 -7.61 16.47
C ARG A 185 -15.83 -7.25 15.34
N VAL A 186 -14.58 -7.64 15.49
CA VAL A 186 -13.55 -7.60 14.45
C VAL A 186 -13.40 -9.00 13.84
N VAL A 187 -13.20 -9.07 12.54
CA VAL A 187 -12.70 -10.25 11.83
C VAL A 187 -11.41 -9.88 11.12
N LEU A 188 -10.31 -10.60 11.39
CA LEU A 188 -9.09 -10.44 10.61
C LEU A 188 -9.28 -11.17 9.27
N LEU A 189 -9.33 -10.44 8.15
CA LEU A 189 -9.53 -11.03 6.82
C LEU A 189 -8.21 -11.56 6.25
N GLY A 190 -7.11 -10.85 6.52
CA GLY A 190 -5.74 -11.25 6.20
C GLY A 190 -4.74 -10.67 7.20
N THR A 191 -3.75 -11.49 7.55
CA THR A 191 -2.71 -11.24 8.58
C THR A 191 -1.29 -11.34 8.04
N GLY A 192 -1.16 -11.43 6.71
CA GLY A 192 0.11 -11.51 5.98
C GLY A 192 0.85 -10.18 5.92
N THR A 193 1.80 -10.10 4.99
CA THR A 193 2.73 -8.96 4.78
C THR A 193 3.02 -8.85 3.26
N PRO A 194 3.99 -8.05 2.77
CA PRO A 194 4.42 -8.13 1.37
C PRO A 194 5.04 -9.49 0.98
N ILE A 195 5.48 -10.29 1.96
CA ILE A 195 6.05 -11.62 1.75
C ILE A 195 4.90 -12.59 1.43
N PRO A 196 4.91 -13.29 0.27
CA PRO A 196 3.85 -14.21 -0.11
C PRO A 196 3.86 -15.45 0.79
N ASP A 197 2.73 -15.71 1.43
CA ASP A 197 2.46 -16.87 2.30
C ASP A 197 1.14 -17.52 1.83
N PRO A 198 1.10 -18.82 1.50
CA PRO A 198 -0.13 -19.49 1.07
C PRO A 198 -1.22 -19.55 2.16
N ASP A 199 -0.82 -19.44 3.44
CA ASP A 199 -1.72 -19.58 4.59
C ASP A 199 -2.16 -18.22 5.16
N ARG A 200 -1.66 -17.09 4.62
CA ARG A 200 -2.01 -15.72 5.07
C ARG A 200 -2.31 -14.78 3.91
N SER A 201 -3.53 -14.25 3.89
CA SER A 201 -3.90 -13.19 2.94
C SER A 201 -3.31 -11.85 3.37
N GLY A 202 -3.22 -10.90 2.43
CA GLY A 202 -2.63 -9.58 2.72
C GLY A 202 -3.41 -8.79 3.78
N PRO A 203 -2.77 -7.83 4.48
CA PRO A 203 -3.36 -7.01 5.53
C PRO A 203 -4.77 -6.50 5.20
N ALA A 204 -5.76 -7.00 5.95
CA ALA A 204 -7.14 -6.51 5.92
C ALA A 204 -7.92 -7.00 7.15
N LEU A 205 -8.80 -6.17 7.68
CA LEU A 205 -9.78 -6.58 8.70
C LEU A 205 -11.15 -5.96 8.44
N ALA A 206 -12.19 -6.58 9.00
CA ALA A 206 -13.56 -6.08 8.98
C ALA A 206 -14.06 -5.84 10.41
N LEU A 207 -14.46 -4.61 10.71
CA LEU A 207 -15.27 -4.30 11.88
C LEU A 207 -16.75 -4.41 11.49
N THR A 208 -17.52 -5.18 12.25
CA THR A 208 -18.94 -5.46 11.95
C THR A 208 -19.82 -5.22 13.16
N HIS A 209 -20.95 -4.55 12.98
CA HIS A 209 -21.98 -4.32 14.00
C HIS A 209 -23.34 -4.27 13.32
N GLY A 210 -24.28 -5.13 13.73
CA GLY A 210 -25.51 -5.36 12.97
C GLY A 210 -25.19 -5.71 11.52
N ASP A 211 -25.75 -4.93 10.59
CA ASP A 211 -25.51 -5.05 9.15
C ASP A 211 -24.44 -4.05 8.62
N THR A 212 -23.85 -3.23 9.50
CA THR A 212 -22.75 -2.31 9.12
C THR A 212 -21.43 -3.05 9.08
N VAL A 213 -20.70 -2.92 7.96
CA VAL A 213 -19.34 -3.43 7.78
C VAL A 213 -18.42 -2.27 7.38
N VAL A 214 -17.31 -2.15 8.10
CA VAL A 214 -16.19 -1.26 7.77
C VAL A 214 -14.93 -2.11 7.60
N LEU A 215 -14.23 -1.94 6.48
CA LEU A 215 -12.92 -2.52 6.27
C LEU A 215 -11.83 -1.57 6.75
N VAL A 216 -10.76 -2.10 7.34
CA VAL A 216 -9.47 -1.41 7.47
C VAL A 216 -8.45 -2.19 6.65
N ASP A 217 -7.80 -1.47 5.74
CA ASP A 217 -6.98 -1.95 4.63
C ASP A 217 -7.68 -2.88 3.63
N ALA A 218 -7.04 -3.05 2.48
CA ALA A 218 -7.53 -3.76 1.31
C ALA A 218 -6.40 -4.61 0.69
N GLY A 219 -5.76 -5.45 1.48
CA GLY A 219 -4.69 -6.32 1.00
C GLY A 219 -5.16 -7.41 0.01
N PRO A 220 -4.20 -8.05 -0.71
CA PRO A 220 -4.48 -9.14 -1.64
C PRO A 220 -5.47 -10.19 -1.11
N GLY A 221 -6.58 -10.37 -1.82
CA GLY A 221 -7.62 -11.35 -1.52
C GLY A 221 -8.79 -10.86 -0.66
N VAL A 222 -8.79 -9.60 -0.19
CA VAL A 222 -9.78 -9.05 0.76
C VAL A 222 -11.24 -9.43 0.48
N VAL A 223 -11.74 -9.38 -0.76
CA VAL A 223 -13.14 -9.74 -1.09
C VAL A 223 -13.40 -11.23 -0.85
N ARG A 224 -12.48 -12.10 -1.28
CA ARG A 224 -12.58 -13.56 -1.09
C ARG A 224 -12.55 -13.92 0.40
N ARG A 225 -11.76 -13.19 1.18
CA ARG A 225 -11.65 -13.37 2.64
C ARG A 225 -12.89 -12.86 3.38
N ALA A 226 -13.45 -11.73 2.96
CA ALA A 226 -14.73 -11.24 3.47
C ALA A 226 -15.86 -12.25 3.24
N ILE A 227 -15.96 -12.84 2.03
CA ILE A 227 -16.91 -13.92 1.73
C ILE A 227 -16.63 -15.15 2.62
N GLY A 228 -15.36 -15.53 2.80
CA GLY A 228 -14.94 -16.62 3.69
C GLY A 228 -15.33 -16.39 5.17
N ALA A 229 -15.38 -15.13 5.61
CA ALA A 229 -15.88 -14.71 6.92
C ALA A 229 -17.43 -14.65 7.00
N GLY A 230 -18.15 -14.97 5.93
CA GLY A 230 -19.61 -14.89 5.84
C GLY A 230 -20.14 -13.46 5.67
N LEU A 231 -19.32 -12.52 5.18
CA LEU A 231 -19.73 -11.16 4.85
C LEU A 231 -20.22 -11.09 3.40
N ALA A 232 -21.39 -10.48 3.19
CA ALA A 232 -21.92 -10.22 1.86
C ALA A 232 -21.04 -9.17 1.14
N PRO A 233 -20.54 -9.42 -0.08
CA PRO A 233 -19.75 -8.45 -0.86
C PRO A 233 -20.46 -7.10 -1.06
N GLU A 234 -21.79 -7.14 -1.14
CA GLU A 234 -22.67 -5.98 -1.31
C GLU A 234 -22.71 -5.09 -0.06
N ALA A 235 -22.32 -5.61 1.11
CA ALA A 235 -22.14 -4.84 2.34
C ALA A 235 -20.75 -4.18 2.44
N LEU A 236 -19.79 -4.54 1.58
CA LEU A 236 -18.44 -3.98 1.56
C LEU A 236 -18.46 -2.61 0.85
N ARG A 237 -18.88 -1.59 1.60
CA ARG A 237 -19.16 -0.22 1.11
C ARG A 237 -18.19 0.83 1.65
N HIS A 238 -17.46 0.53 2.72
CA HIS A 238 -16.55 1.46 3.38
C HIS A 238 -15.21 0.76 3.67
N VAL A 239 -14.11 1.38 3.23
CA VAL A 239 -12.75 0.91 3.51
C VAL A 239 -11.88 2.09 3.93
N PHE A 240 -11.07 1.89 4.98
CA PHE A 240 -10.13 2.86 5.53
C PHE A 240 -8.71 2.35 5.32
N LEU A 241 -7.91 3.03 4.52
CA LEU A 241 -6.52 2.68 4.22
C LEU A 241 -5.59 3.32 5.25
N THR A 242 -4.81 2.52 5.96
CA THR A 242 -3.79 2.99 6.91
C THR A 242 -2.69 3.75 6.21
N HIS A 243 -2.22 3.22 5.08
CA HIS A 243 -1.22 3.81 4.21
C HIS A 243 -1.29 3.20 2.80
N LEU A 244 -0.51 3.75 1.85
CA LEU A 244 -0.60 3.39 0.43
C LEU A 244 0.47 2.38 -0.03
N HIS A 245 0.96 1.52 0.86
CA HIS A 245 1.77 0.35 0.47
C HIS A 245 0.93 -0.69 -0.29
N SER A 246 1.60 -1.48 -1.12
CA SER A 246 0.95 -2.40 -2.07
C SER A 246 0.26 -3.57 -1.37
N ASP A 247 0.82 -4.14 -0.32
CA ASP A 247 0.21 -5.24 0.44
C ASP A 247 -1.03 -4.80 1.24
N HIS A 248 -1.21 -3.50 1.51
CA HIS A 248 -2.42 -2.93 2.10
C HIS A 248 -3.44 -2.45 1.06
N THR A 249 -3.10 -2.37 -0.24
CA THR A 249 -3.93 -1.72 -1.27
C THR A 249 -4.16 -2.51 -2.56
N VAL A 250 -3.42 -3.59 -2.85
CA VAL A 250 -3.56 -4.38 -4.09
C VAL A 250 -4.91 -5.12 -4.20
N GLY A 251 -5.64 -5.31 -3.10
CA GLY A 251 -7.03 -5.78 -3.09
C GLY A 251 -8.07 -4.68 -3.32
N LEU A 252 -7.70 -3.40 -3.33
CA LEU A 252 -8.63 -2.29 -3.57
C LEU A 252 -9.34 -2.37 -4.94
N PRO A 253 -8.68 -2.74 -6.06
CA PRO A 253 -9.36 -2.98 -7.34
C PRO A 253 -10.43 -4.08 -7.27
N ASP A 254 -10.19 -5.15 -6.49
CA ASP A 254 -11.15 -6.25 -6.29
C ASP A 254 -12.43 -5.71 -5.60
N LEU A 255 -12.27 -4.86 -4.57
CA LEU A 255 -13.36 -4.13 -3.92
C LEU A 255 -14.05 -3.12 -4.85
N MET A 256 -13.29 -2.41 -5.69
CA MET A 256 -13.82 -1.44 -6.65
C MET A 256 -14.73 -2.15 -7.66
N PHE A 257 -14.25 -3.20 -8.34
CA PHE A 257 -14.97 -3.87 -9.45
C PHE A 257 -16.02 -4.90 -9.00
N THR A 258 -16.12 -5.18 -7.70
CA THR A 258 -17.20 -5.99 -7.08
C THR A 258 -18.61 -5.74 -7.66
N PRO A 259 -19.09 -4.51 -7.93
CA PRO A 259 -20.42 -4.24 -8.52
C PRO A 259 -20.72 -5.03 -9.79
N TRP A 260 -19.72 -5.22 -10.66
CA TRP A 260 -19.89 -5.89 -11.95
C TRP A 260 -19.95 -7.42 -11.84
N VAL A 261 -19.45 -7.98 -10.73
CA VAL A 261 -19.37 -9.44 -10.52
C VAL A 261 -20.52 -9.93 -9.64
N VAL A 262 -20.90 -9.16 -8.62
CA VAL A 262 -21.87 -9.56 -7.58
C VAL A 262 -22.91 -8.47 -7.26
N GLY A 263 -23.01 -7.40 -8.05
CA GLY A 263 -24.20 -6.54 -8.05
C GLY A 263 -24.33 -5.52 -6.92
N ARG A 264 -23.26 -5.18 -6.20
CA ARG A 264 -23.27 -4.04 -5.24
C ARG A 264 -23.67 -2.75 -5.97
N VAL A 265 -24.82 -2.16 -5.63
CA VAL A 265 -25.33 -0.94 -6.28
C VAL A 265 -24.88 0.34 -5.58
N GLU A 266 -24.51 0.26 -4.31
CA GLU A 266 -24.06 1.40 -3.52
C GLU A 266 -22.59 1.75 -3.78
N PRO A 267 -22.21 3.04 -3.69
CA PRO A 267 -20.83 3.46 -3.87
C PRO A 267 -19.87 2.81 -2.88
N LEU A 268 -18.65 2.53 -3.34
CA LEU A 268 -17.54 2.24 -2.43
C LEU A 268 -16.93 3.56 -1.94
N HIS A 269 -16.96 3.79 -0.63
CA HIS A 269 -16.26 4.89 0.01
C HIS A 269 -14.86 4.42 0.44
N VAL A 270 -13.83 5.07 -0.09
CA VAL A 270 -12.42 4.80 0.21
C VAL A 270 -11.88 5.97 1.01
N TYR A 271 -11.64 5.77 2.30
CA TYR A 271 -11.02 6.73 3.19
C TYR A 271 -9.52 6.41 3.31
N GLY A 272 -8.66 7.41 3.38
CA GLY A 272 -7.22 7.17 3.54
C GLY A 272 -6.38 8.45 3.58
N PRO A 273 -5.04 8.34 3.62
CA PRO A 273 -4.14 9.48 3.56
C PRO A 273 -4.19 10.24 2.23
N PRO A 274 -3.59 11.44 2.17
CA PRO A 274 -3.35 12.14 0.91
C PRO A 274 -2.66 11.24 -0.12
N GLY A 275 -3.13 11.29 -1.36
CA GLY A 275 -2.79 10.35 -2.44
C GLY A 275 -3.85 9.26 -2.67
N THR A 276 -4.78 9.04 -1.73
CA THR A 276 -5.88 8.07 -1.89
C THR A 276 -6.75 8.38 -3.10
N ALA A 277 -7.07 9.66 -3.34
CA ALA A 277 -7.87 10.05 -4.51
C ALA A 277 -7.14 9.79 -5.83
N ALA A 278 -5.84 10.11 -5.88
CA ALA A 278 -5.00 9.83 -7.04
C ALA A 278 -4.85 8.32 -7.29
N MET A 279 -4.70 7.51 -6.24
CA MET A 279 -4.67 6.05 -6.36
C MET A 279 -5.98 5.51 -6.97
N VAL A 280 -7.15 5.93 -6.48
CA VAL A 280 -8.44 5.49 -7.02
C VAL A 280 -8.60 5.85 -8.50
N GLU A 281 -8.21 7.06 -8.92
CA GLU A 281 -8.26 7.46 -10.33
C GLU A 281 -7.28 6.66 -11.21
N HIS A 282 -6.04 6.44 -10.76
CA HIS A 282 -5.08 5.62 -11.50
C HIS A 282 -5.50 4.14 -11.62
N LEU A 283 -6.09 3.56 -10.57
CA LEU A 283 -6.68 2.23 -10.62
C LEU A 283 -7.90 2.19 -11.56
N ARG A 284 -8.68 3.27 -11.65
CA ARG A 284 -9.77 3.39 -12.63
C ARG A 284 -9.24 3.40 -14.06
N ALA A 285 -8.21 4.21 -14.32
CA ALA A 285 -7.57 4.35 -15.63
C ALA A 285 -6.89 3.06 -16.10
N ALA A 286 -6.17 2.36 -15.21
CA ALA A 286 -5.46 1.12 -15.53
C ALA A 286 -6.39 -0.02 -16.02
N TRP A 287 -7.68 0.00 -15.64
CA TRP A 287 -8.68 -0.98 -16.07
C TRP A 287 -9.66 -0.45 -17.14
N VAL A 288 -9.41 0.71 -17.77
CA VAL A 288 -10.35 1.38 -18.71
C VAL A 288 -10.94 0.45 -19.80
N HIS A 289 -10.17 -0.52 -20.28
CA HIS A 289 -10.64 -1.50 -21.26
C HIS A 289 -11.68 -2.49 -20.71
N ASP A 290 -11.51 -2.97 -19.48
CA ASP A 290 -12.50 -3.81 -18.79
C ASP A 290 -13.76 -2.99 -18.53
N GLN A 291 -13.62 -1.77 -17.99
CA GLN A 291 -14.76 -0.88 -17.71
C GLN A 291 -15.63 -0.65 -18.95
N ARG A 292 -15.00 -0.38 -20.10
CA ARG A 292 -15.68 -0.16 -21.38
C ARG A 292 -16.44 -1.41 -21.84
N VAL A 293 -15.84 -2.60 -21.75
CA VAL A 293 -16.49 -3.85 -22.18
C VAL A 293 -17.68 -4.19 -21.27
N ARG A 294 -17.55 -3.95 -19.96
CA ARG A 294 -18.62 -4.24 -18.99
C ARG A 294 -19.79 -3.27 -19.07
N THR A 295 -19.52 -1.98 -19.25
CA THR A 295 -20.55 -0.93 -19.24
C THR A 295 -21.20 -0.71 -20.61
N ALA A 296 -20.43 -0.71 -21.69
CA ALA A 296 -20.90 -0.44 -23.05
C ALA A 296 -20.97 -1.69 -23.96
N GLY A 297 -20.47 -2.85 -23.49
CA GLY A 297 -20.64 -4.14 -24.15
C GLY A 297 -21.89 -4.88 -23.66
N LEU A 298 -21.96 -6.18 -23.98
CA LEU A 298 -23.15 -7.02 -23.76
C LEU A 298 -23.53 -7.23 -22.29
N GLU A 299 -22.62 -6.98 -21.34
CA GLU A 299 -22.93 -7.05 -19.91
C GLU A 299 -23.85 -5.90 -19.44
N GLY A 300 -23.78 -4.72 -20.08
CA GLY A 300 -24.63 -3.56 -19.77
C GLY A 300 -24.55 -3.08 -18.31
N SER A 301 -23.42 -3.31 -17.64
CA SER A 301 -23.22 -3.00 -16.23
C SER A 301 -23.28 -1.50 -15.93
N ALA A 302 -23.74 -1.15 -14.72
CA ALA A 302 -23.73 0.23 -14.25
C ALA A 302 -22.28 0.78 -14.15
N PRO A 303 -22.07 2.10 -14.35
CA PRO A 303 -20.77 2.73 -14.14
C PRO A 303 -20.22 2.50 -12.73
N LEU A 304 -18.91 2.34 -12.61
CA LEU A 304 -18.23 2.16 -11.33
C LEU A 304 -18.36 3.41 -10.45
N THR A 305 -19.04 3.28 -9.31
CA THR A 305 -19.21 4.35 -8.31
C THR A 305 -18.25 4.15 -7.13
N VAL A 306 -17.20 4.96 -7.08
CA VAL A 306 -16.21 4.99 -5.98
C VAL A 306 -16.03 6.45 -5.56
N VAL A 307 -15.98 6.72 -4.25
CA VAL A 307 -15.78 8.05 -3.68
C VAL A 307 -14.57 8.00 -2.77
N ALA A 308 -13.50 8.69 -3.13
CA ALA A 308 -12.29 8.82 -2.32
C ALA A 308 -12.41 9.99 -1.34
N HIS A 309 -11.95 9.78 -0.10
CA HIS A 309 -11.95 10.75 0.98
C HIS A 309 -10.55 10.78 1.59
N GLU A 310 -9.83 11.88 1.42
CA GLU A 310 -8.53 12.09 2.07
C GLU A 310 -8.75 12.65 3.47
N VAL A 311 -8.45 11.84 4.49
CA VAL A 311 -8.61 12.19 5.92
C VAL A 311 -7.26 12.51 6.55
N ARG A 312 -7.23 13.33 7.62
CA ARG A 312 -6.01 13.61 8.39
C ARG A 312 -6.24 13.52 9.90
N PRO A 313 -5.22 13.12 10.69
CA PRO A 313 -5.25 13.23 12.14
C PRO A 313 -5.62 14.65 12.62
N GLY A 314 -6.54 14.73 13.57
CA GLY A 314 -7.06 16.00 14.11
C GLY A 314 -8.21 16.63 13.31
N GLU A 315 -8.59 16.08 12.14
CA GLU A 315 -9.86 16.40 11.49
C GLU A 315 -11.05 15.72 12.20
N ALA A 316 -12.28 16.07 11.82
CA ALA A 316 -13.48 15.48 12.41
C ALA A 316 -13.57 13.97 12.09
N ALA A 317 -13.85 13.16 13.11
CA ALA A 317 -14.01 11.72 12.96
C ALA A 317 -15.12 11.36 11.94
N THR A 318 -14.83 10.38 11.09
CA THR A 318 -15.80 9.86 10.12
C THR A 318 -16.80 8.96 10.83
N VAL A 319 -18.10 9.12 10.55
CA VAL A 319 -19.16 8.30 11.13
C VAL A 319 -19.73 7.34 10.08
N VAL A 320 -19.70 6.04 10.35
CA VAL A 320 -20.26 4.98 9.50
C VAL A 320 -21.14 4.07 10.35
N GLY A 321 -22.46 4.25 10.26
CA GLY A 321 -23.41 3.53 11.10
C GLY A 321 -23.13 3.77 12.60
N PRO A 322 -22.91 2.73 13.42
CA PRO A 322 -22.59 2.87 14.84
C PRO A 322 -21.11 3.20 15.13
N PHE A 323 -20.26 3.33 14.09
CA PHE A 323 -18.83 3.54 14.26
C PHE A 323 -18.44 5.01 14.11
N ARG A 324 -17.66 5.53 15.08
CA ARG A 324 -16.93 6.80 14.96
C ARG A 324 -15.45 6.48 14.78
N ILE A 325 -14.87 6.89 13.64
CA ILE A 325 -13.54 6.48 13.18
C ILE A 325 -12.64 7.71 13.05
N GLU A 326 -11.53 7.70 13.77
CA GLU A 326 -10.60 8.83 13.89
C GLU A 326 -9.16 8.38 13.54
N PRO A 327 -8.52 8.95 12.51
CA PRO A 327 -7.13 8.64 12.18
C PRO A 327 -6.17 9.27 13.19
N PHE A 328 -5.09 8.58 13.50
CA PHE A 328 -3.93 9.13 14.22
C PHE A 328 -2.65 8.83 13.45
N ALA A 329 -1.62 9.67 13.58
CA ALA A 329 -0.36 9.48 12.88
C ALA A 329 0.40 8.24 13.39
N ALA A 330 0.69 7.31 12.49
CA ALA A 330 1.59 6.19 12.70
C ALA A 330 3.03 6.58 12.32
N ALA A 331 4.02 5.93 12.93
CA ALA A 331 5.43 6.26 12.75
C ALA A 331 6.11 5.26 11.78
N HIS A 332 5.65 5.20 10.53
CA HIS A 332 6.12 4.21 9.55
C HIS A 332 7.40 4.66 8.80
N GLY A 333 8.49 4.83 9.55
CA GLY A 333 9.81 5.17 9.00
C GLY A 333 9.85 6.50 8.26
N SER A 334 10.20 6.46 6.98
CA SER A 334 10.23 7.65 6.09
C SER A 334 8.95 7.81 5.27
N TRP A 335 7.89 7.08 5.58
CA TRP A 335 6.62 7.17 4.88
C TRP A 335 5.82 8.37 5.40
N GLU A 336 5.57 9.37 4.53
CA GLU A 336 5.04 10.69 4.95
C GLU A 336 3.64 10.61 5.59
N HIS A 337 2.79 9.70 5.09
CA HIS A 337 1.40 9.58 5.53
C HIS A 337 1.04 8.12 5.79
N ALA A 338 1.31 7.67 7.02
CA ALA A 338 0.80 6.42 7.57
C ALA A 338 -0.04 6.71 8.81
N TYR A 339 -1.20 6.06 8.92
CA TYR A 339 -2.15 6.24 10.00
C TYR A 339 -2.51 4.92 10.68
N GLY A 340 -2.76 4.99 11.99
CA GLY A 340 -3.63 4.05 12.65
C GLY A 340 -5.04 4.65 12.80
N TYR A 341 -6.01 3.82 13.17
CA TYR A 341 -7.39 4.23 13.38
C TYR A 341 -7.86 3.88 14.79
N ARG A 342 -8.38 4.89 15.49
CA ARG A 342 -9.23 4.70 16.67
C ARG A 342 -10.67 4.58 16.20
N ILE A 343 -11.37 3.56 16.68
CA ILE A 343 -12.77 3.30 16.32
C ILE A 343 -13.58 3.15 17.61
N ASP A 344 -14.39 4.15 17.93
CA ASP A 344 -15.32 4.08 19.05
C ASP A 344 -16.57 3.29 18.62
N THR A 345 -17.01 2.36 19.46
CA THR A 345 -18.26 1.58 19.33
C THR A 345 -19.06 1.69 20.64
N ASP A 346 -20.32 1.24 20.62
CA ASP A 346 -21.19 1.19 21.82
C ASP A 346 -20.67 0.23 22.91
N ALA A 347 -19.95 -0.82 22.54
CA ALA A 347 -19.37 -1.80 23.46
C ALA A 347 -17.92 -1.50 23.90
N GLY A 348 -17.24 -0.53 23.26
CA GLY A 348 -15.86 -0.17 23.58
C GLY A 348 -15.06 0.32 22.38
N ILE A 349 -13.79 0.64 22.62
CA ILE A 349 -12.87 1.20 21.62
C ILE A 349 -12.07 0.07 20.98
N VAL A 350 -11.95 0.09 19.65
CA VAL A 350 -10.96 -0.71 18.89
C VAL A 350 -9.89 0.24 18.37
N VAL A 351 -8.63 -0.14 18.50
CA VAL A 351 -7.51 0.56 17.85
C VAL A 351 -6.84 -0.38 16.86
N VAL A 352 -6.62 0.11 15.64
CA VAL A 352 -5.80 -0.53 14.62
C VAL A 352 -4.55 0.32 14.44
N SER A 353 -3.35 -0.26 14.61
CA SER A 353 -2.10 0.50 14.52
C SER A 353 -1.77 1.04 13.12
N GLY A 354 -2.19 0.31 12.08
CA GLY A 354 -1.48 0.33 10.79
C GLY A 354 -0.06 -0.22 10.94
N ASP A 355 0.76 -0.11 9.90
CA ASP A 355 2.20 -0.36 10.06
C ASP A 355 2.85 0.83 10.75
N THR A 356 3.70 0.57 11.74
CA THR A 356 4.27 1.62 12.57
C THR A 356 5.51 1.15 13.32
N GLY A 357 6.52 2.01 13.39
CA GLY A 357 7.51 1.97 14.46
C GLY A 357 6.91 2.32 15.83
N PRO A 358 7.65 2.10 16.92
CA PRO A 358 7.16 2.36 18.28
C PRO A 358 6.82 3.84 18.49
N THR A 359 5.55 4.14 18.78
CA THR A 359 5.04 5.51 18.98
C THR A 359 4.04 5.58 20.13
N ASP A 360 4.05 6.69 20.88
CA ASP A 360 3.07 6.96 21.93
C ASP A 360 1.68 7.30 21.38
N ALA A 361 1.56 7.59 20.08
CA ALA A 361 0.27 7.83 19.41
C ALA A 361 -0.67 6.63 19.54
N VAL A 362 -0.19 5.39 19.38
CA VAL A 362 -1.00 4.17 19.53
C VAL A 362 -1.48 3.99 20.98
N ALA A 363 -0.60 4.21 21.97
CA ALA A 363 -0.97 4.12 23.38
C ALA A 363 -2.04 5.17 23.75
N SER A 364 -1.89 6.39 23.21
CA SER A 364 -2.81 7.52 23.42
C SER A 364 -4.16 7.30 22.73
N ALA A 365 -4.16 6.73 21.52
CA ALA A 365 -5.36 6.34 20.81
C ALA A 365 -6.13 5.20 21.50
N CYS A 366 -5.42 4.27 22.14
CA CYS A 366 -6.03 3.17 22.89
C CYS A 366 -6.70 3.66 24.17
N ASP A 367 -5.94 4.29 25.06
CA ASP A 367 -6.31 4.69 26.44
C ASP A 367 -7.54 3.97 27.04
N GLY A 368 -7.36 2.69 27.39
CA GLY A 368 -8.43 1.82 27.92
C GLY A 368 -9.16 0.98 26.87
N CYS A 369 -8.64 0.91 25.64
CA CYS A 369 -9.31 0.23 24.53
C CYS A 369 -9.62 -1.25 24.79
N ALA A 370 -10.75 -1.71 24.26
CA ALA A 370 -11.20 -3.10 24.40
C ALA A 370 -10.31 -4.04 23.58
N LEU A 371 -9.97 -3.65 22.34
CA LEU A 371 -9.04 -4.36 21.47
C LEU A 371 -7.96 -3.40 20.94
N LEU A 372 -6.69 -3.74 21.17
CA LEU A 372 -5.56 -3.19 20.45
C LEU A 372 -5.11 -4.19 19.38
N ILE A 373 -5.32 -3.85 18.11
CA ILE A 373 -4.86 -4.61 16.95
C ILE A 373 -3.57 -3.97 16.47
N HIS A 374 -2.47 -4.72 16.57
CA HIS A 374 -1.13 -4.18 16.35
C HIS A 374 -0.31 -5.07 15.41
N GLU A 375 0.44 -4.46 14.50
CA GLU A 375 1.53 -5.16 13.79
C GLU A 375 2.62 -5.64 14.78
N ALA A 376 3.33 -6.72 14.46
CA ALA A 376 4.47 -7.13 15.29
C ALA A 376 5.53 -7.93 14.54
N TYR A 377 6.79 -7.59 14.81
CA TYR A 377 7.92 -8.45 14.49
C TYR A 377 8.47 -9.21 15.70
N ALA A 378 9.05 -10.39 15.43
CA ALA A 378 9.69 -11.22 16.45
C ALA A 378 11.03 -10.60 16.91
N THR A 379 11.09 -10.17 18.17
CA THR A 379 12.19 -9.40 18.77
C THR A 379 13.49 -10.20 18.81
N ALA A 380 13.45 -11.44 19.32
CA ALA A 380 14.65 -12.28 19.42
C ALA A 380 15.21 -12.65 18.03
N ARG A 381 14.37 -12.69 16.98
CA ARG A 381 14.83 -12.91 15.60
C ARG A 381 15.37 -11.65 14.97
N PHE A 382 14.72 -10.50 15.18
CA PHE A 382 15.19 -9.18 14.75
C PHE A 382 16.65 -8.93 15.12
N GLU A 383 17.02 -9.21 16.38
CA GLU A 383 18.38 -9.02 16.90
C GLU A 383 19.44 -9.79 16.09
N THR A 384 19.08 -10.93 15.49
CA THR A 384 19.97 -11.77 14.66
C THR A 384 20.09 -11.32 13.20
N LEU A 385 19.22 -10.43 12.72
CA LEU A 385 19.24 -9.97 11.33
C LEU A 385 20.48 -9.09 11.03
N PRO A 386 20.96 -9.05 9.77
CA PRO A 386 21.95 -8.07 9.31
C PRO A 386 21.59 -6.62 9.69
N ALA A 387 22.60 -5.82 10.02
CA ALA A 387 22.42 -4.46 10.55
C ALA A 387 21.58 -3.53 9.63
N ALA A 388 21.69 -3.68 8.31
CA ALA A 388 20.87 -2.94 7.34
C ALA A 388 19.37 -3.28 7.46
N MET A 389 19.02 -4.57 7.61
CA MET A 389 17.63 -4.98 7.80
C MET A 389 17.09 -4.54 9.16
N ARG A 390 17.92 -4.56 10.22
CA ARG A 390 17.52 -4.01 11.53
C ARG A 390 17.26 -2.51 11.48
N ARG A 391 18.11 -1.74 10.79
CA ARG A 391 17.91 -0.28 10.59
C ARG A 391 16.63 0.01 9.82
N TYR A 392 16.29 -0.81 8.83
CA TYR A 392 15.03 -0.68 8.09
C TYR A 392 13.83 -1.08 8.96
N HIS A 393 13.69 -2.35 9.35
CA HIS A 393 12.49 -2.80 10.04
C HIS A 393 12.28 -2.10 11.39
N GLY A 394 13.33 -1.78 12.15
CA GLY A 394 13.20 -1.06 13.43
C GLY A 394 12.84 0.43 13.30
N ALA A 395 12.82 0.98 12.07
CA ALA A 395 12.32 2.33 11.81
C ALA A 395 10.87 2.33 11.29
N PHE A 396 10.42 1.23 10.66
CA PHE A 396 9.11 1.12 10.01
C PHE A 396 8.09 0.30 10.82
N HIS A 397 8.55 -0.62 11.68
CA HIS A 397 7.74 -1.63 12.36
C HIS A 397 8.05 -1.69 13.87
N THR A 398 7.19 -2.38 14.63
CA THR A 398 7.26 -2.48 16.09
C THR A 398 7.61 -3.90 16.55
N SER A 399 8.57 -4.04 17.47
CA SER A 399 8.88 -5.35 18.06
C SER A 399 7.76 -5.82 19.00
N ALA A 400 7.55 -7.13 19.13
CA ALA A 400 6.55 -7.67 20.07
C ALA A 400 6.78 -7.19 21.52
N ARG A 401 8.04 -7.04 21.96
CA ARG A 401 8.37 -6.41 23.25
C ARG A 401 7.92 -4.96 23.35
N GLU A 402 7.97 -4.19 22.26
CA GLU A 402 7.46 -2.82 22.21
C GLU A 402 5.94 -2.78 22.21
N VAL A 403 5.27 -3.67 21.46
CA VAL A 403 3.80 -3.83 21.51
C VAL A 403 3.36 -4.08 22.96
N GLY A 404 4.06 -4.94 23.71
CA GLY A 404 3.77 -5.16 25.13
C GLY A 404 3.86 -3.88 25.99
N ARG A 405 4.84 -3.01 25.73
CA ARG A 405 4.99 -1.72 26.43
C ARG A 405 3.92 -0.70 26.01
N VAL A 406 3.59 -0.62 24.73
CA VAL A 406 2.54 0.24 24.16
C VAL A 406 1.17 -0.17 24.71
N ALA A 407 0.86 -1.46 24.72
CA ALA A 407 -0.39 -2.01 25.24
C ALA A 407 -0.58 -1.73 26.74
N THR A 408 0.48 -1.92 27.54
CA THR A 408 0.45 -1.60 28.98
C THR A 408 0.28 -0.11 29.24
N ARG A 409 0.99 0.76 28.51
CA ARG A 409 0.84 2.21 28.63
C ARG A 409 -0.56 2.68 28.22
N GLY A 410 -1.07 2.16 27.10
CA GLY A 410 -2.41 2.43 26.59
C GLY A 410 -3.54 1.74 27.36
N ARG A 411 -3.24 0.99 28.43
CA ARG A 411 -4.23 0.28 29.26
C ARG A 411 -5.16 -0.63 28.45
N ALA A 412 -4.64 -1.26 27.39
CA ALA A 412 -5.42 -2.13 26.53
C ALA A 412 -6.00 -3.31 27.32
N GLN A 413 -7.26 -3.68 27.05
CA GLN A 413 -7.90 -4.82 27.69
C GLN A 413 -7.46 -6.14 27.05
N GLN A 414 -7.21 -6.14 25.74
CA GLN A 414 -6.68 -7.27 24.98
C GLN A 414 -5.83 -6.79 23.80
N VAL A 415 -4.76 -7.53 23.50
CA VAL A 415 -3.93 -7.35 22.29
C VAL A 415 -4.24 -8.46 21.29
N VAL A 416 -4.38 -8.09 20.01
CA VAL A 416 -4.48 -8.99 18.87
C VAL A 416 -3.38 -8.62 17.89
N LEU A 417 -2.43 -9.52 17.65
CA LEU A 417 -1.33 -9.29 16.73
C LEU A 417 -1.77 -9.54 15.28
N THR A 418 -1.32 -8.72 14.34
CA THR A 418 -1.46 -8.94 12.88
C THR A 418 -0.12 -8.62 12.20
N HIS A 419 -0.05 -8.70 10.86
CA HIS A 419 1.12 -8.31 10.04
C HIS A 419 2.43 -8.91 10.59
N HIS A 420 2.54 -10.24 10.46
CA HIS A 420 3.46 -11.02 11.28
C HIS A 420 4.86 -11.15 10.65
N LEU A 421 5.82 -10.34 11.11
CA LEU A 421 7.22 -10.40 10.69
C LEU A 421 8.04 -11.36 11.58
N LEU A 422 7.88 -12.67 11.33
CA LEU A 422 8.38 -13.72 12.23
C LEU A 422 9.87 -14.07 12.07
N TRP A 423 10.41 -14.03 10.86
CA TRP A 423 11.79 -14.47 10.53
C TRP A 423 12.22 -15.81 11.18
N GLY A 424 11.32 -16.80 11.19
CA GLY A 424 11.58 -18.12 11.78
C GLY A 424 11.36 -18.21 13.30
N ALA A 425 10.72 -17.23 13.92
CA ALA A 425 10.03 -17.40 15.20
C ALA A 425 8.71 -18.17 15.01
N THR A 426 8.21 -18.75 16.10
CA THR A 426 6.85 -19.30 16.16
C THR A 426 5.86 -18.25 16.66
N PRO A 427 4.55 -18.40 16.40
CA PRO A 427 3.50 -17.59 17.02
C PRO A 427 3.58 -17.51 18.54
N ALA A 428 4.01 -18.61 19.19
CA ALA A 428 4.13 -18.67 20.64
C ALA A 428 5.27 -17.80 21.19
N ASP A 429 6.39 -17.70 20.45
CA ASP A 429 7.53 -16.85 20.83
C ASP A 429 7.11 -15.37 20.84
N VAL A 430 6.44 -14.91 19.78
CA VAL A 430 5.96 -13.52 19.64
C VAL A 430 4.94 -13.18 20.74
N VAL A 431 4.00 -14.08 21.03
CA VAL A 431 3.04 -13.90 22.12
C VAL A 431 3.72 -13.86 23.50
N ALA A 432 4.79 -14.64 23.71
CA ALA A 432 5.57 -14.59 24.94
C ALA A 432 6.31 -13.26 25.10
N GLU A 433 6.91 -12.73 24.03
CA GLU A 433 7.60 -11.43 24.02
C GLU A 433 6.67 -10.25 24.37
N VAL A 434 5.42 -10.22 23.87
CA VAL A 434 4.42 -9.21 24.29
C VAL A 434 4.12 -9.31 25.79
N ARG A 435 3.97 -10.55 26.30
CA ARG A 435 3.64 -10.85 27.70
C ARG A 435 4.77 -10.56 28.69
N GLU A 436 5.99 -10.29 28.23
CA GLU A 436 7.06 -9.79 29.10
C GLU A 436 6.69 -8.44 29.76
N SER A 437 5.86 -7.63 29.11
CA SER A 437 5.44 -6.30 29.61
C SER A 437 3.92 -6.12 29.74
N PHE A 438 3.10 -6.95 29.08
CA PHE A 438 1.64 -6.83 29.09
C PHE A 438 0.96 -8.01 29.81
N GLY A 439 0.21 -7.69 30.86
CA GLY A 439 -0.48 -8.68 31.70
C GLY A 439 -1.88 -9.10 31.23
N GLY A 440 -2.42 -8.50 30.18
CA GLY A 440 -3.73 -8.85 29.63
C GLY A 440 -3.70 -10.01 28.61
N PRO A 441 -4.86 -10.47 28.13
CA PRO A 441 -4.96 -11.40 27.02
C PRO A 441 -4.22 -10.92 25.77
N VAL A 442 -3.34 -11.78 25.24
CA VAL A 442 -2.68 -11.60 23.94
C VAL A 442 -3.05 -12.76 23.04
N ALA A 443 -3.58 -12.45 21.86
CA ALA A 443 -3.83 -13.39 20.78
C ALA A 443 -2.85 -13.15 19.63
N PHE A 444 -2.30 -14.22 19.08
CA PHE A 444 -1.69 -14.18 17.75
C PHE A 444 -2.84 -14.19 16.73
N GLY A 445 -2.96 -13.17 15.89
CA GLY A 445 -4.05 -13.07 14.94
C GLY A 445 -3.92 -14.09 13.83
N GLU A 446 -5.00 -14.82 13.60
CA GLU A 446 -5.12 -15.74 12.48
C GLU A 446 -6.12 -15.23 11.45
N ASP A 447 -5.88 -15.68 10.23
CA ASP A 447 -6.65 -15.41 9.04
C ASP A 447 -8.08 -15.99 9.20
N LEU A 448 -9.11 -15.12 9.15
CA LEU A 448 -10.53 -15.34 9.54
C LEU A 448 -10.83 -15.41 11.05
N ALA A 449 -9.88 -15.13 11.94
CA ALA A 449 -10.16 -15.10 13.39
C ALA A 449 -11.11 -13.94 13.77
N VAL A 450 -12.02 -14.22 14.69
CA VAL A 450 -13.09 -13.30 15.14
C VAL A 450 -12.87 -12.90 16.59
N TYR A 451 -12.90 -11.60 16.85
CA TYR A 451 -12.70 -11.01 18.18
C TYR A 451 -13.90 -10.10 18.54
N PRO A 452 -14.69 -10.41 19.59
CA PRO A 452 -15.77 -9.54 20.03
C PRO A 452 -15.20 -8.23 20.63
N VAL A 453 -15.91 -7.12 20.43
CA VAL A 453 -15.59 -5.84 21.08
C VAL A 453 -16.39 -5.73 22.38
N GLY A 454 -15.72 -5.36 23.46
CA GLY A 454 -16.29 -5.24 24.80
C GLY A 454 -15.61 -6.15 25.83
N PRO A 455 -16.10 -6.17 27.09
CA PRO A 455 -15.48 -6.96 28.14
C PRO A 455 -15.51 -8.44 27.79
N ALA A 456 -14.35 -9.09 27.90
CA ALA A 456 -14.23 -10.54 27.73
C ALA A 456 -15.26 -11.24 28.63
N ALA A 457 -16.07 -12.13 28.04
CA ALA A 457 -17.08 -12.87 28.79
C ALA A 457 -16.41 -13.55 29.99
N SER A 458 -16.85 -13.22 31.20
CA SER A 458 -16.32 -13.83 32.42
C SER A 458 -16.36 -15.35 32.25
N PRO A 459 -15.29 -16.09 32.58
CA PRO A 459 -15.27 -17.53 32.39
C PRO A 459 -16.41 -18.12 33.21
N GLN A 460 -17.50 -18.50 32.52
CA GLN A 460 -18.60 -19.20 33.15
C GLN A 460 -17.99 -20.48 33.71
N ALA A 461 -18.02 -20.61 35.04
CA ALA A 461 -17.57 -21.81 35.71
C ALA A 461 -18.26 -22.99 35.02
N GLN A 462 -17.46 -23.87 34.41
CA GLN A 462 -17.99 -25.07 33.77
C GLN A 462 -18.57 -25.94 34.89
N GLY A 463 -19.88 -25.79 35.10
CA GLY A 463 -20.61 -26.53 36.12
C GLY A 463 -20.37 -28.01 35.88
N GLU A 464 -19.79 -28.67 36.88
CA GLU A 464 -19.47 -30.09 36.85
C GLU A 464 -20.75 -30.87 36.49
N ARG A 465 -20.84 -31.36 35.25
CA ARG A 465 -21.87 -32.33 34.89
C ARG A 465 -21.46 -33.64 35.54
N GLY A 466 -21.95 -33.85 36.75
CA GLY A 466 -21.73 -35.06 37.52
C GLY A 466 -22.01 -36.30 36.67
N SER A 467 -21.01 -37.17 36.58
CA SER A 467 -21.10 -38.46 35.92
C SER A 467 -22.07 -39.36 36.68
N GLN A 468 -23.27 -39.56 36.13
CA GLN A 468 -24.13 -40.66 36.59
C GLN A 468 -23.57 -41.98 36.02
N PRO A 469 -23.41 -43.03 36.87
CA PRO A 469 -22.94 -44.32 36.40
C PRO A 469 -24.06 -45.05 35.65
N SER A 470 -23.79 -45.44 34.40
CA SER A 470 -24.69 -46.33 33.66
C SER A 470 -24.73 -47.70 34.35
N THR A 471 -25.93 -48.16 34.72
CA THR A 471 -26.15 -49.52 35.22
C THR A 471 -27.04 -50.29 34.26
N ARG A 472 -26.52 -51.44 33.81
CA ARG A 472 -27.09 -52.46 32.89
C ARG A 472 -26.96 -52.15 31.40
#